data_AF-A0A350C5F4-F1
#
_entry.id   AF-A0A350C5F4-F1
#
_cell.length_a   1.000
_cell.length_b   1.000
_cell.length_c   1.000
_cell.angle_alpha   90.00
_cell.angle_beta   90.00
_cell.angle_gamma   90.00
#
_symmetry.space_group_name_H-M   'P 1'
#
loop_
_entity.id
_entity.type
_entity.pdbx_description
1 polymer ?
#
loop_
_entity_poly.entity_id
_entity_poly.type
_entity_poly.pdbx_seq_one_letter_code
_entity_poly.pdbx_strand_id
1 'polypeptide(L)'
;DTWTETSEVLFSTDVPQPVPGGGFYEWLTGYPLNVDEFETTDEDLYMDIFQPDGDTLSMRPLIIICFGGGFLTGSKDHWSIRLLAEQLARRGFVTATIDYRLGMNIFDSDLSNRAVYRGLQDGRSAVRFFRADAAGSNIYNIDPDQIFIGGHSAGAFIATHNAYLDKESERPLSTYVWTQDSTDDCPDLGCLDCAGDNQEYSGHANAIFSLAGALGFTDFIEASDDPTMVMFHSEDDGTVPYTNGEPFSDILWLVVGSDLPNVYGSSDMADQADSVGLPYDFHSYTDRGHGVHEDDPVLYTDIIPGVEDWFYDDRLKPKNVSLTGDSTVCSDALYSSYHASSISGGYYDWVIDHAESITGDAFSTDVSVVWEEDIPNLKVSLVPYNMLRARGDSLHIIVNKQDVKTNTWSGENGLWTDIAEWSQLRLPRYCDDVIIPTNSLTNVLTLPPNVQSVVRSVSVSEQALLIISNGSSITIKDKDTEE
;
A
#
# COMPACT_ATOMS: atom_id res chain seq x y z
N ASP A 1 10.94 -12.85 13.28
CA ASP A 1 11.11 -12.57 14.73
C ASP A 1 12.42 -11.90 15.11
N THR A 2 13.54 -12.08 14.40
CA THR A 2 14.83 -11.43 14.71
C THR A 2 15.21 -10.37 13.67
N TRP A 3 16.09 -9.44 14.04
CA TRP A 3 16.61 -8.36 13.19
C TRP A 3 18.12 -8.18 13.43
N THR A 4 18.78 -7.51 12.49
CA THR A 4 20.18 -7.05 12.56
C THR A 4 20.23 -5.53 12.41
N GLU A 5 21.25 -4.88 12.97
CA GLU A 5 21.43 -3.42 12.90
C GLU A 5 22.82 -3.09 12.32
N THR A 6 22.83 -2.11 11.41
CA THR A 6 24.03 -1.42 10.94
C THR A 6 23.93 0.03 11.40
N SER A 7 24.71 0.39 12.42
CA SER A 7 24.67 1.73 13.03
C SER A 7 25.66 2.70 12.39
N GLU A 8 25.42 4.00 12.57
CA GLU A 8 26.32 5.10 12.17
C GLU A 8 26.63 5.10 10.66
N VAL A 9 25.62 4.84 9.84
CA VAL A 9 25.72 4.92 8.38
C VAL A 9 25.60 6.38 7.97
N LEU A 10 26.68 6.96 7.48
CA LEU A 10 26.71 8.30 6.89
C LEU A 10 25.88 8.30 5.59
N PHE A 11 24.84 9.13 5.53
CA PHE A 11 23.95 9.20 4.36
C PHE A 11 23.91 10.56 3.68
N SER A 12 24.33 11.62 4.36
CA SER A 12 24.34 12.98 3.83
C SER A 12 25.50 13.76 4.43
N THR A 13 26.38 14.29 3.59
CA THR A 13 27.58 15.02 4.01
C THR A 13 27.47 16.52 3.84
N ASP A 14 28.25 17.24 4.66
CA ASP A 14 28.48 18.69 4.57
C ASP A 14 27.20 19.53 4.38
N VAL A 15 26.11 19.19 5.07
CA VAL A 15 24.85 19.95 4.95
C VAL A 15 24.90 21.20 5.83
N PRO A 16 24.55 22.40 5.33
CA PRO A 16 24.63 23.62 6.13
C PRO A 16 23.60 23.62 7.27
N GLN A 17 24.09 23.66 8.51
CA GLN A 17 23.29 23.79 9.73
C GLN A 17 23.49 25.17 10.34
N PRO A 18 22.43 25.92 10.70
CA PRO A 18 22.58 27.23 11.32
C PRO A 18 23.18 27.14 12.72
N VAL A 19 23.97 28.14 13.10
CA VAL A 19 24.56 28.19 14.44
C VAL A 19 23.56 28.74 15.47
N PRO A 20 23.66 28.41 16.76
CA PRO A 20 22.85 29.05 17.79
C PRO A 20 23.09 30.57 17.84
N GLY A 21 22.04 31.38 17.73
CA GLY A 21 22.16 32.85 17.75
C GLY A 21 22.29 33.42 19.17
N GLY A 22 22.12 32.59 20.20
CA GLY A 22 22.21 32.96 21.60
C GLY A 22 20.98 33.71 22.11
N GLY A 23 21.14 34.37 23.25
CA GLY A 23 20.11 35.18 23.88
C GLY A 23 19.56 34.60 25.18
N PHE A 24 18.62 35.32 25.79
CA PHE A 24 18.11 34.99 27.13
C PHE A 24 17.43 33.61 27.17
N TYR A 25 16.62 33.29 26.14
CA TYR A 25 15.86 32.05 26.10
C TYR A 25 16.77 30.84 25.86
N GLU A 26 17.70 30.88 24.91
CA GLU A 26 18.65 29.78 24.71
C GLU A 26 19.55 29.55 25.94
N TRP A 27 19.98 30.63 26.62
CA TRP A 27 20.72 30.50 27.88
C TRP A 27 19.91 29.84 28.99
N LEU A 28 18.60 30.13 29.07
CA LEU A 28 17.71 29.60 30.09
C LEU A 28 17.29 28.14 29.79
N THR A 29 17.00 27.82 28.54
CA THR A 29 16.44 26.51 28.15
C THR A 29 17.48 25.51 27.71
N GLY A 30 18.64 25.97 27.22
CA GLY A 30 19.66 25.11 26.60
C GLY A 30 19.30 24.64 25.19
N TYR A 31 18.20 25.14 24.60
CA TYR A 31 17.76 24.78 23.25
C TYR A 31 18.07 25.90 22.23
N PRO A 32 18.37 25.55 20.97
CA PRO A 32 18.68 26.51 19.89
C PRO A 32 17.38 27.14 19.33
N LEU A 33 16.72 27.97 20.15
CA LEU A 33 15.41 28.58 19.88
C LEU A 33 15.47 29.86 19.03
N ASN A 34 16.66 30.39 18.79
CA ASN A 34 16.91 31.63 18.06
C ASN A 34 18.15 31.46 17.18
N VAL A 35 18.17 30.43 16.35
CA VAL A 35 19.31 30.17 15.47
C VAL A 35 19.60 31.34 14.53
N ASP A 36 20.88 31.54 14.28
CA ASP A 36 21.40 32.48 13.30
C ASP A 36 21.45 31.77 11.94
N GLU A 37 20.59 32.21 11.02
CA GLU A 37 20.50 31.66 9.67
C GLU A 37 21.54 32.25 8.71
N PHE A 38 22.28 33.28 9.12
CA PHE A 38 23.35 33.92 8.33
C PHE A 38 24.68 33.18 8.45
N GLU A 39 24.89 32.47 9.55
CA GLU A 39 26.10 31.70 9.81
C GLU A 39 25.76 30.21 9.94
N THR A 40 26.38 29.38 9.11
CA THR A 40 26.18 27.93 9.11
C THR A 40 27.49 27.18 9.33
N THR A 41 27.39 26.00 9.91
CA THR A 41 28.44 24.99 9.94
C THR A 41 28.02 23.78 9.14
N ASP A 42 28.99 23.13 8.49
CA ASP A 42 28.77 21.87 7.77
C ASP A 42 28.54 20.74 8.79
N GLU A 43 27.46 19.99 8.60
CA GLU A 43 27.05 18.86 9.44
C GLU A 43 26.97 17.58 8.59
N ASP A 44 27.46 16.48 9.14
CA ASP A 44 27.29 15.13 8.57
C ASP A 44 26.11 14.43 9.25
N LEU A 45 25.19 13.86 8.47
CA LEU A 45 24.01 13.16 8.99
C LEU A 45 24.14 11.64 8.87
N TYR A 46 23.78 10.97 9.95
CA TYR A 46 23.92 9.52 10.12
C TYR A 46 22.56 8.84 10.28
N MET A 47 22.51 7.54 10.00
CA MET A 47 21.35 6.70 10.21
C MET A 47 21.73 5.34 10.78
N ASP A 48 20.77 4.70 11.46
CA ASP A 48 20.88 3.31 11.87
C ASP A 48 19.86 2.47 11.09
N ILE A 49 20.32 1.39 10.47
CA ILE A 49 19.52 0.57 9.55
C ILE A 49 19.26 -0.78 10.18
N PHE A 50 17.98 -1.16 10.28
CA PHE A 50 17.53 -2.43 10.83
C PHE A 50 16.98 -3.32 9.72
N GLN A 51 17.49 -4.55 9.62
CA GLN A 51 17.11 -5.51 8.58
C GLN A 51 16.58 -6.80 9.21
N PRO A 52 15.59 -7.47 8.58
CA PRO A 52 15.16 -8.80 9.03
C PRO A 52 16.33 -9.79 8.98
N ASP A 53 16.53 -10.53 10.07
CA ASP A 53 17.65 -11.48 10.18
C ASP A 53 17.39 -12.77 9.39
N GLY A 54 18.42 -13.28 8.71
CA GLY A 54 18.33 -14.50 7.88
C GLY A 54 17.45 -14.37 6.63
N ASP A 55 17.19 -13.14 6.19
CA ASP A 55 16.31 -12.89 5.06
C ASP A 55 16.93 -13.32 3.72
N THR A 56 16.06 -13.75 2.80
CA THR A 56 16.42 -14.23 1.46
C THR A 56 15.81 -13.39 0.35
N LEU A 57 14.96 -12.42 0.69
CA LEU A 57 14.35 -11.51 -0.28
C LEU A 57 15.31 -10.36 -0.56
N SER A 58 15.40 -9.97 -1.83
CA SER A 58 16.34 -8.95 -2.31
C SER A 58 15.71 -7.58 -2.57
N MET A 59 14.40 -7.41 -2.30
CA MET A 59 13.60 -6.24 -2.68
C MET A 59 12.62 -5.82 -1.57
N ARG A 60 13.06 -5.75 -0.32
CA ARG A 60 12.20 -5.43 0.82
C ARG A 60 11.66 -4.00 0.78
N PRO A 61 10.41 -3.76 1.25
CA PRO A 61 9.94 -2.41 1.47
C PRO A 61 10.76 -1.76 2.59
N LEU A 62 11.05 -0.47 2.44
CA LEU A 62 11.84 0.32 3.37
C LEU A 62 10.93 1.33 4.12
N ILE A 63 11.17 1.51 5.42
CA ILE A 63 10.55 2.58 6.22
C ILE A 63 11.65 3.44 6.87
N ILE A 64 11.73 4.70 6.46
CA ILE A 64 12.60 5.72 7.08
C ILE A 64 11.82 6.39 8.22
N ILE A 65 12.39 6.48 9.41
CA ILE A 65 11.73 6.97 10.62
C ILE A 65 12.50 8.17 11.18
N CYS A 66 11.83 9.31 11.24
CA CYS A 66 12.35 10.57 11.74
C CYS A 66 11.90 10.81 13.18
N PHE A 67 12.82 11.23 14.04
CA PHE A 67 12.53 11.51 15.45
C PHE A 67 11.77 12.83 15.65
N GLY A 68 11.23 13.03 16.85
CA GLY A 68 10.53 14.26 17.24
C GLY A 68 11.46 15.33 17.83
N GLY A 69 10.93 16.22 18.66
CA GLY A 69 11.76 17.25 19.33
C GLY A 69 11.76 18.62 18.63
N GLY A 70 10.75 18.89 17.82
CA GLY A 70 10.44 20.23 17.32
C GLY A 70 11.55 20.86 16.49
N PHE A 71 12.39 20.08 15.81
CA PHE A 71 13.60 20.54 15.12
C PHE A 71 14.66 21.20 16.03
N LEU A 72 14.52 21.10 17.35
CA LEU A 72 15.39 21.78 18.33
C LEU A 72 16.31 20.80 19.08
N THR A 73 15.89 19.55 19.21
CA THR A 73 16.54 18.51 20.00
C THR A 73 16.14 17.13 19.52
N GLY A 74 16.80 16.10 20.04
CA GLY A 74 16.57 14.70 19.72
C GLY A 74 17.69 14.12 18.86
N SER A 75 17.54 12.85 18.49
CA SER A 75 18.38 12.14 17.54
C SER A 75 17.69 10.86 17.05
N LYS A 76 18.28 10.21 16.05
CA LYS A 76 17.92 8.86 15.58
C LYS A 76 17.87 7.79 16.69
N ASP A 77 18.46 8.08 17.85
CA ASP A 77 18.55 7.17 18.99
C ASP A 77 17.38 7.28 19.98
N HIS A 78 16.39 8.13 19.72
CA HIS A 78 15.22 8.24 20.59
C HIS A 78 14.56 6.85 20.77
N TRP A 79 14.30 6.47 22.03
CA TRP A 79 13.99 5.07 22.38
C TRP A 79 12.78 4.53 21.62
N SER A 80 11.72 5.33 21.47
CA SER A 80 10.49 4.91 20.79
C SER A 80 10.64 4.85 19.28
N ILE A 81 11.51 5.69 18.72
CA ILE A 81 11.85 5.71 17.29
C ILE A 81 12.63 4.46 16.92
N ARG A 82 13.64 4.11 17.73
CA ARG A 82 14.34 2.83 17.61
C ARG A 82 13.39 1.66 17.79
N LEU A 83 12.53 1.69 18.81
CA LEU A 83 11.58 0.60 19.06
C LEU A 83 10.58 0.41 17.91
N LEU A 84 10.09 1.50 17.28
CA LEU A 84 9.31 1.43 16.04
C LEU A 84 10.08 0.74 14.93
N ALA A 85 11.32 1.17 14.67
CA ALA A 85 12.19 0.62 13.64
C ALA A 85 12.44 -0.88 13.84
N GLU A 86 12.76 -1.29 15.07
CA GLU A 86 12.98 -2.67 15.46
C GLU A 86 11.74 -3.55 15.28
N GLN A 87 10.58 -3.09 15.73
CA GLN A 87 9.34 -3.87 15.64
C GLN A 87 8.92 -4.04 14.17
N LEU A 88 8.97 -2.98 13.37
CA LEU A 88 8.70 -3.04 11.92
C LEU A 88 9.71 -3.92 11.18
N ALA A 89 10.99 -3.92 11.58
CA ALA A 89 11.97 -4.85 11.01
C ALA A 89 11.62 -6.32 11.27
N ARG A 90 11.05 -6.65 12.44
CA ARG A 90 10.56 -8.02 12.73
C ARG A 90 9.39 -8.44 11.85
N ARG A 91 8.66 -7.46 11.28
CA ARG A 91 7.54 -7.67 10.35
C ARG A 91 7.98 -7.83 8.90
N GLY A 92 9.27 -7.67 8.63
CA GLY A 92 9.84 -7.88 7.30
C GLY A 92 9.96 -6.62 6.47
N PHE A 93 9.98 -5.44 7.10
CA PHE A 93 10.48 -4.21 6.48
C PHE A 93 11.98 -4.09 6.71
N VAL A 94 12.69 -3.40 5.83
CA VAL A 94 13.94 -2.74 6.24
C VAL A 94 13.54 -1.40 6.85
N THR A 95 14.16 -0.99 7.95
CA THR A 95 13.87 0.31 8.56
C THR A 95 15.14 1.10 8.77
N ALA A 96 15.05 2.42 8.76
CA ALA A 96 16.17 3.31 9.03
C ALA A 96 15.74 4.45 9.93
N THR A 97 16.42 4.66 11.07
CA THR A 97 16.24 5.88 11.88
C THR A 97 17.29 6.89 11.47
N ILE A 98 16.89 8.14 11.19
CA ILE A 98 17.81 9.14 10.62
C ILE A 98 18.02 10.32 11.56
N ASP A 99 19.24 10.84 11.58
CA ASP A 99 19.50 12.19 12.05
C ASP A 99 19.08 13.21 10.97
N TYR A 100 18.72 14.41 11.40
CA TYR A 100 18.43 15.56 10.54
C TYR A 100 18.91 16.85 11.22
N ARG A 101 19.16 17.90 10.43
CA ARG A 101 19.68 19.19 10.92
C ARG A 101 18.72 19.81 11.95
N LEU A 102 19.29 20.26 13.06
CA LEU A 102 18.56 20.93 14.14
C LEU A 102 18.76 22.45 14.09
N GLY A 103 17.89 23.16 14.81
CA GLY A 103 17.88 24.61 14.92
C GLY A 103 16.63 25.22 14.30
N MET A 104 15.92 26.03 15.09
CA MET A 104 14.75 26.79 14.65
C MET A 104 14.75 28.16 15.32
N ASN A 105 14.32 29.19 14.59
CA ASN A 105 13.98 30.45 15.20
C ASN A 105 12.47 30.49 15.48
N ILE A 106 12.08 30.42 16.75
CA ILE A 106 10.66 30.41 17.14
C ILE A 106 10.05 31.83 17.27
N PHE A 107 10.87 32.87 17.08
CA PHE A 107 10.48 34.27 17.20
C PHE A 107 10.21 34.93 15.84
N ASP A 108 10.36 34.17 14.75
CA ASP A 108 10.17 34.64 13.39
C ASP A 108 9.57 33.51 12.53
N SER A 109 8.37 33.74 12.02
CA SER A 109 7.61 32.74 11.27
C SER A 109 8.32 32.33 9.98
N ASP A 110 8.95 33.27 9.28
CA ASP A 110 9.69 33.02 8.05
C ASP A 110 10.95 32.19 8.31
N LEU A 111 11.66 32.46 9.40
CA LEU A 111 12.83 31.66 9.78
C LEU A 111 12.45 30.28 10.32
N SER A 112 11.30 30.14 11.00
CA SER A 112 10.81 28.82 11.44
C SER A 112 10.52 27.87 10.27
N ASN A 113 10.00 28.41 9.15
CA ASN A 113 9.80 27.65 7.90
C ASN A 113 11.10 27.04 7.36
N ARG A 114 12.24 27.72 7.57
CA ARG A 114 13.55 27.22 7.12
C ARG A 114 13.97 25.96 7.87
N ALA A 115 13.62 25.81 9.14
CA ALA A 115 13.89 24.60 9.92
C ALA A 115 13.14 23.38 9.36
N VAL A 116 11.85 23.55 9.08
CA VAL A 116 11.03 22.50 8.45
C VAL A 116 11.59 22.14 7.06
N TYR A 117 11.99 23.14 6.27
CA TYR A 117 12.56 22.91 4.94
C TYR A 117 13.90 22.18 4.98
N ARG A 118 14.78 22.47 5.95
CA ARG A 118 16.02 21.69 6.16
C ARG A 118 15.72 20.23 6.48
N GLY A 119 14.83 19.98 7.43
CA GLY A 119 14.42 18.62 7.79
C GLY A 119 13.81 17.87 6.60
N LEU A 120 12.99 18.54 5.79
CA LEU A 120 12.47 18.01 4.52
C LEU A 120 13.61 17.57 3.59
N GLN A 121 14.57 18.46 3.33
CA GLN A 121 15.72 18.14 2.47
C GLN A 121 16.53 16.95 3.00
N ASP A 122 16.68 16.84 4.32
CA ASP A 122 17.44 15.75 4.97
C ASP A 122 16.70 14.41 4.86
N GLY A 123 15.38 14.39 5.08
CA GLY A 123 14.54 13.22 4.83
C GLY A 123 14.56 12.80 3.36
N ARG A 124 14.55 13.76 2.43
CA ARG A 124 14.72 13.51 1.00
C ARG A 124 16.11 12.95 0.66
N SER A 125 17.17 13.45 1.32
CA SER A 125 18.53 12.92 1.18
C SER A 125 18.62 11.45 1.62
N ALA A 126 17.94 11.08 2.72
CA ALA A 126 17.85 9.68 3.15
C ALA A 126 17.15 8.79 2.10
N VAL A 127 16.06 9.25 1.48
CA VAL A 127 15.41 8.51 0.38
C VAL A 127 16.37 8.34 -0.81
N ARG A 128 17.10 9.39 -1.19
CA ARG A 128 18.10 9.33 -2.28
C ARG A 128 19.22 8.35 -1.99
N PHE A 129 19.71 8.30 -0.75
CA PHE A 129 20.73 7.33 -0.32
C PHE A 129 20.31 5.89 -0.64
N PHE A 130 19.10 5.49 -0.27
CA PHE A 130 18.61 4.13 -0.52
C PHE A 130 18.35 3.86 -2.01
N ARG A 131 17.85 4.85 -2.76
CA ARG A 131 17.69 4.70 -4.22
C ARG A 131 19.04 4.57 -4.93
N ALA A 132 20.05 5.29 -4.48
CA ALA A 132 21.41 5.18 -5.01
C ALA A 132 22.03 3.80 -4.71
N ASP A 133 21.88 3.28 -3.48
CA ASP A 133 22.32 1.92 -3.16
C ASP A 133 21.58 0.88 -4.01
N ALA A 134 20.25 0.98 -4.12
CA ALA A 134 19.42 0.05 -4.88
C ALA A 134 19.75 0.04 -6.39
N ALA A 135 20.16 1.17 -6.95
CA ALA A 135 20.63 1.26 -8.34
C ALA A 135 22.02 0.63 -8.55
N GLY A 136 22.80 0.49 -7.48
CA GLY A 136 24.14 -0.10 -7.48
C GLY A 136 24.15 -1.56 -7.02
N SER A 137 24.68 -1.79 -5.82
CA SER A 137 24.83 -3.11 -5.22
C SER A 137 23.60 -3.62 -4.47
N ASN A 138 22.67 -2.72 -4.14
CA ASN A 138 21.52 -2.97 -3.27
C ASN A 138 21.92 -3.72 -1.99
N ILE A 139 22.89 -3.17 -1.25
CA ILE A 139 23.45 -3.77 -0.03
C ILE A 139 22.34 -4.02 1.00
N TYR A 140 21.35 -3.14 1.04
CA TYR A 140 20.25 -3.23 1.99
C TYR A 140 19.08 -4.10 1.51
N ASN A 141 19.15 -4.62 0.28
CA ASN A 141 18.12 -5.46 -0.33
C ASN A 141 16.73 -4.80 -0.33
N ILE A 142 16.65 -3.51 -0.65
CA ILE A 142 15.39 -2.76 -0.66
C ILE A 142 14.81 -2.65 -2.08
N ASP A 143 13.50 -2.42 -2.16
CA ASP A 143 12.81 -2.06 -3.40
C ASP A 143 12.74 -0.52 -3.51
N PRO A 144 13.37 0.10 -4.53
CA PRO A 144 13.39 1.55 -4.68
C PRO A 144 12.02 2.17 -4.99
N ASP A 145 11.02 1.35 -5.34
CA ASP A 145 9.64 1.75 -5.59
C ASP A 145 8.72 1.54 -4.37
N GLN A 146 9.28 1.06 -3.24
CA GLN A 146 8.57 0.83 -1.97
C GLN A 146 9.35 1.45 -0.80
N ILE A 147 9.69 2.75 -0.92
CA ILE A 147 10.34 3.52 0.14
C ILE A 147 9.29 4.40 0.82
N PHE A 148 9.05 4.15 2.10
CA PHE A 148 8.12 4.91 2.94
C PHE A 148 8.91 5.78 3.93
N ILE A 149 8.32 6.89 4.34
CA ILE A 149 8.91 7.77 5.36
C ILE A 149 7.86 8.17 6.39
N GLY A 150 8.24 8.24 7.65
CA GLY A 150 7.35 8.68 8.72
C GLY A 150 8.12 9.13 9.94
N GLY A 151 7.40 9.47 10.99
CA GLY A 151 8.03 9.93 12.22
C GLY A 151 7.03 10.44 13.25
N HIS A 152 7.58 11.02 14.31
CA HIS A 152 6.82 11.65 15.38
C HIS A 152 7.05 13.16 15.39
N SER A 153 5.99 13.96 15.60
CA SER A 153 6.11 15.41 15.81
C SER A 153 6.87 16.08 14.64
N ALA A 154 8.01 16.73 14.88
CA ALA A 154 8.88 17.27 13.83
C ALA A 154 9.25 16.23 12.74
N GLY A 155 9.52 14.99 13.11
CA GLY A 155 9.76 13.92 12.15
C GLY A 155 8.53 13.56 11.31
N ALA A 156 7.32 13.73 11.87
CA ALA A 156 6.09 13.59 11.11
C ALA A 156 5.90 14.77 10.13
N PHE A 157 6.32 16.00 10.49
CA PHE A 157 6.37 17.12 9.54
C PHE A 157 7.33 16.83 8.38
N ILE A 158 8.50 16.24 8.65
CA ILE A 158 9.43 15.84 7.58
C ILE A 158 8.74 14.89 6.62
N ALA A 159 8.00 13.89 7.13
CA ALA A 159 7.30 12.93 6.30
C ALA A 159 6.15 13.55 5.50
N THR A 160 5.28 14.35 6.12
CA THR A 160 4.15 15.00 5.42
C THR A 160 4.64 15.97 4.36
N HIS A 161 5.69 16.76 4.63
CA HIS A 161 6.28 17.64 3.63
C HIS A 161 7.06 16.86 2.57
N ASN A 162 7.64 15.70 2.89
CA ASN A 162 8.29 14.84 1.89
C ASN A 162 7.28 14.38 0.84
N ALA A 163 6.08 13.98 1.28
CA ALA A 163 5.01 13.52 0.40
C ALA A 163 4.39 14.66 -0.42
N TYR A 164 4.08 15.80 0.20
CA TYR A 164 3.16 16.78 -0.37
C TYR A 164 3.78 18.12 -0.76
N LEU A 165 4.90 18.55 -0.15
CA LEU A 165 5.65 19.72 -0.63
C LEU A 165 6.65 19.23 -1.69
N ASP A 166 6.14 18.92 -2.87
CA ASP A 166 6.88 18.24 -3.93
C ASP A 166 7.23 19.14 -5.14
N LYS A 167 6.82 20.42 -5.10
CA LYS A 167 7.17 21.41 -6.13
C LYS A 167 8.00 22.55 -5.59
N GLU A 168 8.95 22.98 -6.42
CA GLU A 168 9.73 24.20 -6.17
C GLU A 168 8.87 25.47 -6.02
N SER A 169 7.67 25.50 -6.60
CA SER A 169 6.73 26.62 -6.45
C SER A 169 6.08 26.70 -5.06
N GLU A 170 6.10 25.62 -4.29
CA GLU A 170 5.52 25.52 -2.94
C GLU A 170 6.55 25.86 -1.85
N ARG A 171 7.83 25.87 -2.23
CA ARG A 171 8.95 26.23 -1.37
C ARG A 171 8.71 27.60 -0.72
N PRO A 172 8.79 27.72 0.63
CA PRO A 172 8.57 28.99 1.31
C PRO A 172 9.55 30.07 0.84
N LEU A 173 9.07 31.30 0.65
CA LEU A 173 9.89 32.41 0.14
C LEU A 173 11.11 32.69 1.00
N SER A 174 11.02 32.48 2.31
CA SER A 174 12.10 32.66 3.28
C SER A 174 13.27 31.69 3.13
N THR A 175 13.10 30.62 2.35
CA THR A 175 14.17 29.63 2.11
C THR A 175 15.09 30.03 0.97
N TYR A 176 14.67 30.92 0.07
CA TYR A 176 15.52 31.54 -0.94
C TYR A 176 16.50 32.52 -0.27
N VAL A 177 17.31 33.24 -1.06
CA VAL A 177 18.07 34.39 -0.54
C VAL A 177 17.11 35.37 0.14
N TRP A 178 17.26 35.53 1.46
CA TRP A 178 16.28 36.22 2.29
C TRP A 178 16.95 37.29 3.15
N THR A 179 16.56 38.56 2.96
CA THR A 179 17.08 39.68 3.75
C THR A 179 16.16 39.92 4.95
N GLN A 180 16.60 39.58 6.16
CA GLN A 180 15.88 39.91 7.39
C GLN A 180 16.47 41.19 8.00
N ASP A 181 15.73 42.32 7.91
CA ASP A 181 15.91 43.61 8.61
C ASP A 181 17.35 44.19 8.77
N SER A 182 18.33 43.65 8.05
CA SER A 182 19.77 43.91 8.16
C SER A 182 20.43 43.94 6.76
N THR A 183 21.74 44.17 6.70
CA THR A 183 22.51 44.29 5.45
C THR A 183 23.04 42.97 4.90
N ASP A 184 22.84 41.86 5.61
CA ASP A 184 23.33 40.54 5.25
C ASP A 184 22.15 39.63 4.88
N ASP A 185 22.32 38.81 3.84
CA ASP A 185 21.26 37.93 3.31
C ASP A 185 21.43 36.51 3.87
N CYS A 186 20.35 35.90 4.37
CA CYS A 186 20.32 34.46 4.64
C CYS A 186 20.60 33.71 3.33
N PRO A 187 21.41 32.64 3.35
CA PRO A 187 21.73 31.88 2.15
C PRO A 187 20.49 31.13 1.64
N ASP A 188 20.45 30.97 0.32
CA ASP A 188 19.50 30.09 -0.36
C ASP A 188 19.77 28.64 0.06
N LEU A 189 18.74 27.96 0.56
CA LEU A 189 18.82 26.56 0.99
C LEU A 189 18.90 25.56 -0.19
N GLY A 190 18.73 26.01 -1.43
CA GLY A 190 18.66 25.16 -2.62
C GLY A 190 17.30 24.51 -2.83
N CYS A 191 17.17 23.76 -3.92
CA CYS A 191 15.96 23.01 -4.27
C CYS A 191 15.69 21.86 -3.30
N LEU A 192 14.52 21.21 -3.44
CA LEU A 192 14.09 20.09 -2.59
C LEU A 192 15.13 18.96 -2.51
N ASP A 193 15.81 18.68 -3.63
CA ASP A 193 16.80 17.61 -3.74
C ASP A 193 18.26 18.09 -3.83
N CYS A 194 18.53 19.34 -3.45
CA CYS A 194 19.84 19.97 -3.64
C CYS A 194 20.77 19.92 -2.42
N ALA A 195 20.29 19.56 -1.22
CA ALA A 195 21.14 19.46 -0.04
C ALA A 195 21.62 18.02 0.16
N GLY A 196 22.89 17.84 0.52
CA GLY A 196 23.47 16.52 0.78
C GLY A 196 23.83 15.76 -0.48
N ASP A 197 23.88 14.43 -0.36
CA ASP A 197 24.42 13.52 -1.37
C ASP A 197 23.36 12.98 -2.35
N ASN A 198 23.84 12.25 -3.37
CA ASN A 198 23.03 11.46 -4.32
C ASN A 198 21.93 12.26 -5.04
N GLN A 199 22.21 13.53 -5.37
CA GLN A 199 21.24 14.51 -5.91
C GLN A 199 20.65 14.14 -7.28
N GLU A 200 21.19 13.13 -7.96
CA GLU A 200 20.65 12.61 -9.23
C GLU A 200 19.44 11.68 -9.04
N TYR A 201 19.18 11.20 -7.82
CA TYR A 201 18.03 10.37 -7.49
C TYR A 201 16.88 11.23 -6.94
N SER A 202 15.64 10.74 -7.05
CA SER A 202 14.49 11.41 -6.43
C SER A 202 14.53 11.23 -4.91
N GLY A 203 14.25 12.28 -4.14
CA GLY A 203 14.05 12.20 -2.69
C GLY A 203 12.60 11.99 -2.23
N HIS A 204 11.66 11.87 -3.18
CA HIS A 204 10.22 11.75 -2.90
C HIS A 204 9.83 10.33 -2.50
N ALA A 205 9.28 10.14 -1.30
CA ALA A 205 8.85 8.83 -0.81
C ALA A 205 7.55 8.35 -1.48
N ASN A 206 7.32 7.04 -1.46
CA ASN A 206 6.19 6.40 -2.13
C ASN A 206 4.90 6.38 -1.29
N ALA A 207 5.02 6.48 0.04
CA ALA A 207 3.91 6.57 1.00
C ALA A 207 4.46 7.04 2.36
N ILE A 208 3.59 7.48 3.26
CA ILE A 208 4.00 8.00 4.57
C ILE A 208 3.20 7.46 5.75
N PHE A 209 3.78 7.55 6.94
CA PHE A 209 3.01 7.52 8.19
C PHE A 209 3.32 8.75 9.05
N SER A 210 2.34 9.21 9.83
CA SER A 210 2.46 10.43 10.64
C SER A 210 1.98 10.18 12.07
N LEU A 211 2.85 10.41 13.06
CA LEU A 211 2.52 10.35 14.47
C LEU A 211 2.53 11.79 15.02
N ALA A 212 1.35 12.37 15.24
CA ALA A 212 1.19 13.76 15.70
C ALA A 212 1.92 14.79 14.79
N GLY A 213 1.70 14.69 13.48
CA GLY A 213 2.25 15.60 12.47
C GLY A 213 1.26 16.63 11.94
N ALA A 214 1.80 17.58 11.18
CA ALA A 214 1.03 18.58 10.44
C ALA A 214 1.73 18.94 9.12
N LEU A 215 1.04 19.70 8.29
CA LEU A 215 1.50 20.21 6.99
C LEU A 215 1.37 21.74 6.96
N GLY A 216 2.25 22.42 6.25
CA GLY A 216 2.20 23.88 6.13
C GLY A 216 0.92 24.38 5.46
N PHE A 217 0.46 23.68 4.42
CA PHE A 217 -0.79 23.97 3.71
C PHE A 217 -1.45 22.67 3.27
N THR A 218 -2.76 22.54 3.46
CA THR A 218 -3.51 21.36 2.97
C THR A 218 -3.52 21.27 1.46
N ASP A 219 -3.47 22.41 0.75
CA ASP A 219 -3.51 22.45 -0.72
C ASP A 219 -2.29 21.79 -1.40
N PHE A 220 -1.26 21.41 -0.64
CA PHE A 220 -0.17 20.53 -1.09
C PHE A 220 -0.64 19.09 -1.35
N ILE A 221 -1.76 18.67 -0.77
CA ILE A 221 -2.45 17.42 -1.09
C ILE A 221 -3.40 17.73 -2.24
N GLU A 222 -3.06 17.30 -3.45
CA GLU A 222 -3.66 17.80 -4.68
C GLU A 222 -4.53 16.76 -5.40
N ALA A 223 -4.16 15.48 -5.32
CA ALA A 223 -4.76 14.46 -6.17
C ALA A 223 -4.83 13.07 -5.53
N SER A 224 -5.68 12.23 -6.11
CA SER A 224 -5.89 10.85 -5.68
C SER A 224 -4.67 9.92 -5.86
N ASP A 225 -3.69 10.35 -6.66
CA ASP A 225 -2.46 9.61 -6.98
C ASP A 225 -1.22 10.15 -6.26
N ASP A 226 -1.37 11.13 -5.35
CA ASP A 226 -0.32 11.53 -4.43
C ASP A 226 0.09 10.36 -3.50
N PRO A 227 1.25 10.45 -2.80
CA PRO A 227 1.65 9.42 -1.85
C PRO A 227 0.57 9.19 -0.78
N THR A 228 0.21 7.93 -0.57
CA THR A 228 -0.81 7.53 0.41
C THR A 228 -0.28 7.67 1.84
N MET A 229 -1.18 7.85 2.81
CA MET A 229 -0.77 8.10 4.20
C MET A 229 -1.60 7.36 5.25
N VAL A 230 -0.95 7.00 6.36
CA VAL A 230 -1.62 6.65 7.62
C VAL A 230 -1.25 7.64 8.72
N MET A 231 -2.24 8.15 9.43
CA MET A 231 -2.06 9.19 10.44
C MET A 231 -2.55 8.73 11.81
N PHE A 232 -1.85 9.15 12.86
CA PHE A 232 -2.19 8.93 14.26
C PHE A 232 -2.13 10.28 14.97
N HIS A 233 -3.24 10.74 15.55
CA HIS A 233 -3.27 12.06 16.20
C HIS A 233 -4.31 12.07 17.32
N SER A 234 -3.99 12.73 18.45
CA SER A 234 -4.91 12.89 19.57
C SER A 234 -5.52 14.30 19.58
N GLU A 235 -6.83 14.40 19.83
CA GLU A 235 -7.55 15.68 19.95
C GLU A 235 -7.04 16.55 21.11
N ASP A 236 -6.46 15.93 22.14
CA ASP A 236 -5.85 16.60 23.29
C ASP A 236 -4.34 16.87 23.11
N ASP A 237 -3.83 16.81 21.87
CA ASP A 237 -2.47 17.28 21.55
C ASP A 237 -2.39 18.81 21.61
N GLY A 238 -1.75 19.33 22.67
CA GLY A 238 -1.48 20.76 22.82
C GLY A 238 -0.12 21.22 22.26
N THR A 239 0.63 20.33 21.61
CA THR A 239 1.93 20.64 20.97
C THR A 239 1.79 20.76 19.46
N VAL A 240 1.15 19.82 18.79
CA VAL A 240 0.83 19.95 17.35
C VAL A 240 -0.68 20.01 17.23
N PRO A 241 -1.25 21.00 16.52
CA PRO A 241 -2.70 21.14 16.44
C PRO A 241 -3.30 19.93 15.72
N TYR A 242 -4.34 19.33 16.31
CA TYR A 242 -5.11 18.26 15.68
C TYR A 242 -5.85 18.72 14.40
N THR A 243 -6.34 19.97 14.40
CA THR A 243 -6.98 20.66 13.26
C THR A 243 -6.01 21.65 12.62
N ASN A 244 -6.06 22.93 12.98
CA ASN A 244 -5.09 23.95 12.57
C ASN A 244 -4.79 24.94 13.70
N GLY A 245 -3.61 25.55 13.61
CA GLY A 245 -3.17 26.57 14.55
C GLY A 245 -1.66 26.65 14.63
N GLU A 246 -1.17 27.47 15.56
CA GLU A 246 0.26 27.56 15.86
C GLU A 246 0.71 26.32 16.66
N PRO A 247 1.86 25.71 16.32
CA PRO A 247 2.48 24.68 17.15
C PRO A 247 2.83 25.18 18.56
N PHE A 248 3.08 24.24 19.47
CA PHE A 248 3.55 24.42 20.84
C PHE A 248 2.61 25.25 21.74
N SER A 249 1.30 25.21 21.49
CA SER A 249 0.29 26.01 22.23
C SER A 249 0.33 25.82 23.76
N ASP A 250 0.69 24.63 24.25
CA ASP A 250 0.81 24.32 25.68
C ASP A 250 2.03 24.94 26.37
N ILE A 251 3.08 25.26 25.61
CA ILE A 251 4.38 25.68 26.15
C ILE A 251 4.80 27.10 25.71
N LEU A 252 4.32 27.60 24.58
CA LEU A 252 4.73 28.92 24.06
C LEU A 252 4.19 30.09 24.88
N TRP A 253 3.16 29.92 25.70
CA TRP A 253 2.74 30.99 26.62
C TRP A 253 3.86 31.42 27.61
N LEU A 254 4.88 30.56 27.82
CA LEU A 254 6.09 30.85 28.62
C LEU A 254 7.13 31.68 27.84
N VAL A 255 7.01 31.75 26.52
CA VAL A 255 7.93 32.44 25.60
C VAL A 255 7.25 33.69 25.06
N VAL A 256 7.66 34.86 25.54
CA VAL A 256 7.05 36.12 25.10
C VAL A 256 7.58 36.49 23.72
N GLY A 257 6.68 36.61 22.75
CA GLY A 257 7.01 37.06 21.40
C GLY A 257 7.35 35.95 20.40
N SER A 258 6.92 34.70 20.66
CA SER A 258 6.92 33.67 19.61
C SER A 258 6.00 34.08 18.45
N ASP A 259 6.40 33.73 17.24
CA ASP A 259 5.67 34.02 16.00
C ASP A 259 5.80 32.81 15.08
N LEU A 260 5.05 31.73 15.35
CA LEU A 260 5.05 30.55 14.50
C LEU A 260 3.90 30.62 13.51
N PRO A 261 4.08 30.12 12.28
CA PRO A 261 2.98 30.06 11.31
C PRO A 261 1.93 29.04 11.75
N ASN A 262 0.69 29.27 11.31
CA ASN A 262 -0.35 28.25 11.40
C ASN A 262 0.03 27.05 10.53
N VAL A 263 -0.23 25.86 11.05
CA VAL A 263 -0.07 24.58 10.36
C VAL A 263 -1.37 23.78 10.45
N TYR A 264 -1.49 22.74 9.63
CA TYR A 264 -2.69 21.92 9.48
C TYR A 264 -2.38 20.48 9.85
N GLY A 265 -2.91 20.04 10.99
CA GLY A 265 -2.79 18.68 11.51
C GLY A 265 -3.64 17.65 10.78
N SER A 266 -3.65 16.45 11.33
CA SER A 266 -4.20 15.26 10.68
C SER A 266 -5.69 15.35 10.36
N SER A 267 -6.48 16.09 11.15
CA SER A 267 -7.90 16.28 10.84
C SER A 267 -8.12 17.08 9.57
N ASP A 268 -7.40 18.20 9.42
CA ASP A 268 -7.54 19.08 8.25
C ASP A 268 -6.90 18.44 7.00
N MET A 269 -5.81 17.68 7.19
CA MET A 269 -5.22 16.86 6.13
C MET A 269 -6.18 15.76 5.65
N ALA A 270 -6.91 15.10 6.57
CA ALA A 270 -7.92 14.10 6.24
C ALA A 270 -9.08 14.70 5.44
N ASP A 271 -9.60 15.86 5.86
CA ASP A 271 -10.65 16.58 5.14
C ASP A 271 -10.22 16.92 3.70
N GLN A 272 -8.97 17.32 3.51
CA GLN A 272 -8.44 17.59 2.17
C GLN A 272 -8.24 16.31 1.35
N ALA A 273 -7.71 15.25 1.96
CA ALA A 273 -7.56 13.95 1.29
C ALA A 273 -8.91 13.42 0.79
N ASP A 274 -9.98 13.56 1.58
CA ASP A 274 -11.36 13.26 1.17
C ASP A 274 -11.81 14.13 -0.02
N SER A 275 -11.47 15.42 -0.01
CA SER A 275 -11.84 16.36 -1.09
C SER A 275 -11.20 16.00 -2.43
N VAL A 276 -9.94 15.56 -2.44
CA VAL A 276 -9.20 15.19 -3.66
C VAL A 276 -9.29 13.70 -4.01
N GLY A 277 -9.85 12.88 -3.11
CA GLY A 277 -10.00 11.43 -3.29
C GLY A 277 -8.72 10.64 -3.07
N LEU A 278 -7.78 11.16 -2.26
CA LEU A 278 -6.55 10.46 -1.88
C LEU A 278 -6.86 9.38 -0.83
N PRO A 279 -6.47 8.10 -1.05
CA PRO A 279 -6.61 7.08 -0.02
C PRO A 279 -5.71 7.36 1.19
N TYR A 280 -6.31 7.33 2.39
CA TYR A 280 -5.61 7.44 3.66
C TYR A 280 -6.28 6.57 4.74
N ASP A 281 -5.58 6.33 5.85
CA ASP A 281 -6.16 5.86 7.10
C ASP A 281 -5.85 6.84 8.23
N PHE A 282 -6.81 7.06 9.14
CA PHE A 282 -6.67 8.03 10.21
C PHE A 282 -7.16 7.48 11.55
N HIS A 283 -6.20 7.23 12.42
CA HIS A 283 -6.40 6.84 13.80
C HIS A 283 -6.46 8.10 14.69
N SER A 284 -7.69 8.51 15.00
CA SER A 284 -7.96 9.63 15.91
C SER A 284 -8.16 9.14 17.35
N TYR A 285 -7.57 9.86 18.30
CA TYR A 285 -7.63 9.60 19.75
C TYR A 285 -8.08 10.84 20.51
N THR A 286 -8.45 10.70 21.79
CA THR A 286 -8.92 11.83 22.62
C THR A 286 -8.14 11.99 23.93
N ASP A 287 -7.22 11.07 24.22
CA ASP A 287 -6.62 10.90 25.56
C ASP A 287 -5.16 10.41 25.53
N ARG A 288 -4.44 10.61 24.42
CA ARG A 288 -3.03 10.24 24.28
C ARG A 288 -2.07 11.43 24.25
N GLY A 289 -2.58 12.65 24.08
CA GLY A 289 -1.78 13.86 23.91
C GLY A 289 -0.77 13.75 22.76
N HIS A 290 0.34 14.47 22.90
CA HIS A 290 1.36 14.59 21.85
C HIS A 290 2.17 13.30 21.61
N GLY A 291 2.37 12.49 22.65
CA GLY A 291 3.01 11.18 22.56
C GLY A 291 2.04 10.11 22.03
N VAL A 292 1.34 10.38 20.92
CA VAL A 292 0.20 9.55 20.46
C VAL A 292 0.54 8.07 20.25
N HIS A 293 1.82 7.77 20.05
CA HIS A 293 2.34 6.42 19.82
C HIS A 293 2.93 5.74 21.06
N GLU A 294 3.11 6.45 22.17
CA GLU A 294 3.85 5.96 23.33
C GLU A 294 3.23 6.30 24.68
N ASP A 295 3.37 5.36 25.63
CA ASP A 295 3.22 5.55 27.06
C ASP A 295 4.54 5.12 27.70
N ASP A 296 5.50 6.06 27.78
CA ASP A 296 6.91 5.80 28.11
C ASP A 296 7.08 4.76 29.25
N PRO A 297 7.77 3.62 29.02
CA PRO A 297 8.68 3.31 27.90
C PRO A 297 8.11 2.29 26.89
N VAL A 298 6.79 2.27 26.66
CA VAL A 298 6.18 1.33 25.71
C VAL A 298 5.47 2.04 24.57
N LEU A 299 5.42 1.39 23.41
CA LEU A 299 4.51 1.79 22.34
C LEU A 299 3.09 1.32 22.66
N TYR A 300 2.09 2.12 22.28
CA TYR A 300 0.72 1.64 22.27
C TYR A 300 0.58 0.47 21.28
N THR A 301 -0.22 -0.54 21.66
CA THR A 301 -0.26 -1.84 20.97
C THR A 301 -0.82 -1.79 19.55
N ASP A 302 -1.53 -0.72 19.21
CA ASP A 302 -2.17 -0.47 17.92
C ASP A 302 -1.25 0.24 16.92
N ILE A 303 -0.12 0.82 17.34
CA ILE A 303 0.75 1.60 16.46
C ILE A 303 1.44 0.73 15.41
N ILE A 304 2.09 -0.36 15.83
CA ILE A 304 2.77 -1.26 14.89
C ILE A 304 1.77 -1.90 13.92
N PRO A 305 0.64 -2.50 14.38
CA PRO A 305 -0.41 -2.98 13.49
C PRO A 305 -0.94 -1.92 12.53
N GLY A 306 -1.26 -0.71 13.02
CA GLY A 306 -1.81 0.34 12.16
C GLY A 306 -0.86 0.77 11.04
N VAL A 307 0.44 0.88 11.32
CA VAL A 307 1.45 1.20 10.29
C VAL A 307 1.68 0.01 9.35
N GLU A 308 1.86 -1.20 9.88
CA GLU A 308 2.20 -2.37 9.05
C GLU A 308 1.02 -2.82 8.17
N ASP A 309 -0.20 -2.83 8.72
CA ASP A 309 -1.41 -3.27 8.02
C ASP A 309 -1.74 -2.27 6.89
N TRP A 310 -1.58 -0.96 7.13
CA TRP A 310 -1.77 0.06 6.10
C TRP A 310 -0.83 -0.15 4.91
N PHE A 311 0.49 -0.18 5.13
CA PHE A 311 1.42 -0.36 4.02
C PHE A 311 1.26 -1.73 3.36
N TYR A 312 0.94 -2.77 4.14
CA TYR A 312 0.65 -4.08 3.60
C TYR A 312 -0.56 -4.05 2.66
N ASP A 313 -1.71 -3.59 3.12
CA ASP A 313 -2.95 -3.60 2.34
C ASP A 313 -2.93 -2.59 1.20
N ASP A 314 -2.31 -1.42 1.39
CA ASP A 314 -2.24 -0.40 0.37
C ASP A 314 -1.24 -0.73 -0.73
N ARG A 315 0.00 -1.08 -0.34
CA ARG A 315 1.16 -1.11 -1.24
C ARG A 315 1.63 -2.51 -1.63
N LEU A 316 1.52 -3.49 -0.73
CA LEU A 316 2.20 -4.78 -0.89
C LEU A 316 1.25 -5.91 -1.32
N LYS A 317 0.02 -5.93 -0.77
CA LYS A 317 -0.96 -7.00 -0.99
C LYS A 317 -1.36 -7.07 -2.47
N PRO A 318 -1.29 -8.25 -3.11
CA PRO A 318 -1.82 -8.44 -4.45
C PRO A 318 -3.32 -8.07 -4.52
N LYS A 319 -3.66 -7.04 -5.30
CA LYS A 319 -5.03 -6.56 -5.52
C LYS A 319 -5.60 -7.08 -6.84
N ASN A 320 -6.93 -7.16 -6.93
CA ASN A 320 -7.68 -7.46 -8.16
C ASN A 320 -7.38 -8.83 -8.82
N VAL A 321 -6.96 -9.82 -8.04
CA VAL A 321 -6.77 -11.18 -8.55
C VAL A 321 -8.12 -11.87 -8.70
N SER A 322 -8.38 -12.44 -9.88
CA SER A 322 -9.55 -13.23 -10.18
C SER A 322 -9.16 -14.68 -10.46
N LEU A 323 -10.03 -15.61 -10.08
CA LEU A 323 -9.90 -17.04 -10.37
C LEU A 323 -11.13 -17.48 -11.18
N THR A 324 -10.89 -18.09 -12.34
CA THR A 324 -11.92 -18.56 -13.26
C THR A 324 -11.63 -20.01 -13.67
N GLY A 325 -12.67 -20.75 -14.07
CA GLY A 325 -12.54 -22.14 -14.50
C GLY A 325 -13.84 -22.92 -14.32
N ASP A 326 -13.77 -24.23 -14.55
CA ASP A 326 -14.95 -25.10 -14.49
C ASP A 326 -15.43 -25.33 -13.04
N SER A 327 -16.72 -25.11 -12.79
CA SER A 327 -17.38 -25.41 -11.50
C SER A 327 -18.17 -26.72 -11.50
N THR A 328 -18.18 -27.43 -12.63
CA THR A 328 -18.80 -28.74 -12.80
C THR A 328 -17.93 -29.60 -13.71
N VAL A 329 -17.72 -30.85 -13.34
CA VAL A 329 -16.97 -31.84 -14.12
C VAL A 329 -17.79 -33.11 -14.30
N CYS A 330 -17.67 -33.75 -15.46
CA CYS A 330 -18.46 -34.93 -15.79
C CYS A 330 -17.83 -36.21 -15.28
N SER A 331 -18.68 -37.18 -14.91
CA SER A 331 -18.19 -38.39 -14.26
C SER A 331 -17.25 -39.25 -15.09
N ASP A 332 -17.26 -39.09 -16.41
CA ASP A 332 -16.40 -39.80 -17.36
C ASP A 332 -15.42 -38.87 -18.11
N ALA A 333 -15.33 -37.60 -17.73
CA ALA A 333 -14.48 -36.57 -18.30
C ALA A 333 -13.93 -35.69 -17.18
N LEU A 334 -12.84 -36.14 -16.56
CA LEU A 334 -12.31 -35.58 -15.31
C LEU A 334 -11.29 -34.46 -15.52
N TYR A 335 -11.23 -33.87 -16.71
CA TYR A 335 -10.35 -32.75 -17.03
C TYR A 335 -11.02 -31.41 -16.71
N SER A 336 -10.26 -30.46 -16.17
CA SER A 336 -10.71 -29.08 -15.98
C SER A 336 -9.53 -28.12 -16.07
N SER A 337 -9.79 -26.89 -16.54
CA SER A 337 -8.80 -25.82 -16.58
C SER A 337 -9.20 -24.65 -15.71
N TYR A 338 -8.21 -24.02 -15.10
CA TYR A 338 -8.38 -22.87 -14.22
C TYR A 338 -7.37 -21.80 -14.58
N HIS A 339 -7.85 -20.56 -14.59
CA HIS A 339 -7.06 -19.39 -14.93
C HIS A 339 -7.15 -18.34 -13.81
N ALA A 340 -5.98 -17.86 -13.40
CA ALA A 340 -5.81 -16.72 -12.52
C ALA A 340 -5.31 -15.51 -13.31
N SER A 341 -5.87 -14.33 -13.04
CA SER A 341 -5.33 -13.10 -13.61
C SER A 341 -3.89 -12.86 -13.16
N SER A 342 -3.01 -12.46 -14.08
CA SER A 342 -1.58 -12.23 -13.85
C SER A 342 -1.32 -11.14 -12.80
N ILE A 343 -0.37 -11.40 -11.90
CA ILE A 343 0.21 -10.40 -11.00
C ILE A 343 1.67 -10.13 -11.41
N SER A 344 2.07 -8.86 -11.44
CA SER A 344 3.44 -8.50 -11.87
C SER A 344 4.47 -9.11 -10.93
N GLY A 345 5.34 -9.97 -11.47
CA GLY A 345 6.39 -10.67 -10.74
C GLY A 345 5.89 -11.68 -9.70
N GLY A 346 4.61 -11.74 -9.36
CA GLY A 346 4.14 -12.61 -8.29
C GLY A 346 4.04 -14.09 -8.66
N TYR A 347 3.65 -14.89 -7.68
CA TYR A 347 3.44 -16.32 -7.81
C TYR A 347 2.16 -16.74 -7.09
N TYR A 348 1.78 -18.00 -7.25
CA TYR A 348 0.49 -18.55 -6.89
C TYR A 348 0.67 -19.83 -6.09
N ASP A 349 0.02 -19.87 -4.93
CA ASP A 349 -0.13 -21.11 -4.15
C ASP A 349 -1.44 -21.78 -4.56
N TRP A 350 -1.32 -22.71 -5.53
CA TRP A 350 -2.42 -23.53 -6.00
C TRP A 350 -2.60 -24.74 -5.08
N VAL A 351 -3.78 -24.85 -4.47
CA VAL A 351 -4.16 -26.00 -3.64
C VAL A 351 -5.38 -26.67 -4.28
N ILE A 352 -5.18 -27.88 -4.78
CA ILE A 352 -6.20 -28.63 -5.50
C ILE A 352 -6.52 -29.88 -4.69
N ASP A 353 -7.75 -29.93 -4.17
CA ASP A 353 -8.21 -31.02 -3.33
C ASP A 353 -8.69 -32.17 -4.24
N HIS A 354 -8.03 -33.34 -4.15
CA HIS A 354 -8.37 -34.59 -4.86
C HIS A 354 -8.12 -34.58 -6.38
N ALA A 355 -6.89 -34.26 -6.78
CA ALA A 355 -6.42 -34.42 -8.16
C ALA A 355 -5.55 -35.67 -8.35
N GLU A 356 -5.79 -36.40 -9.44
CA GLU A 356 -4.91 -37.45 -9.93
C GLU A 356 -3.62 -36.85 -10.53
N SER A 357 -3.75 -35.75 -11.27
CA SER A 357 -2.60 -35.00 -11.78
C SER A 357 -2.92 -33.52 -11.99
N ILE A 358 -1.87 -32.69 -11.91
CA ILE A 358 -1.95 -31.25 -12.08
C ILE A 358 -0.84 -30.85 -13.06
N THR A 359 -1.19 -30.02 -14.04
CA THR A 359 -0.22 -29.36 -14.94
C THR A 359 -0.17 -27.88 -14.60
N GLY A 360 1.05 -27.34 -14.48
CA GLY A 360 1.32 -25.98 -14.04
C GLY A 360 2.26 -25.96 -12.83
N ASP A 361 2.83 -24.80 -12.54
CA ASP A 361 3.67 -24.55 -11.38
C ASP A 361 3.23 -23.29 -10.63
N ALA A 362 3.95 -22.92 -9.57
CA ALA A 362 3.62 -21.75 -8.78
C ALA A 362 3.69 -20.42 -9.56
N PHE A 363 4.33 -20.38 -10.74
CA PHE A 363 4.40 -19.17 -11.57
C PHE A 363 3.38 -19.20 -12.71
N SER A 364 2.66 -20.30 -12.87
CA SER A 364 1.66 -20.48 -13.91
C SER A 364 0.36 -19.79 -13.51
N THR A 365 -0.13 -18.91 -14.39
CA THR A 365 -1.49 -18.34 -14.32
C THR A 365 -2.55 -19.37 -14.62
N ASP A 366 -2.17 -20.42 -15.35
CA ASP A 366 -3.06 -21.46 -15.82
C ASP A 366 -2.65 -22.80 -15.20
N VAL A 367 -3.63 -23.49 -14.62
CA VAL A 367 -3.46 -24.86 -14.15
C VAL A 367 -4.53 -25.75 -14.74
N SER A 368 -4.10 -26.95 -15.14
CA SER A 368 -5.00 -27.98 -15.63
C SER A 368 -5.02 -29.15 -14.67
N VAL A 369 -6.21 -29.68 -14.40
CA VAL A 369 -6.45 -30.67 -13.36
C VAL A 369 -7.11 -31.90 -13.98
N VAL A 370 -6.59 -33.08 -13.63
CA VAL A 370 -7.31 -34.35 -13.79
C VAL A 370 -7.78 -34.78 -12.41
N TRP A 371 -9.09 -34.83 -12.21
CA TRP A 371 -9.73 -35.12 -10.92
C TRP A 371 -9.74 -36.61 -10.59
N GLU A 372 -9.69 -36.95 -9.30
CA GLU A 372 -9.91 -38.32 -8.83
C GLU A 372 -11.35 -38.79 -9.11
N GLU A 373 -11.52 -40.06 -9.45
CA GLU A 373 -12.82 -40.59 -9.88
C GLU A 373 -13.84 -40.70 -8.73
N ASP A 374 -13.48 -41.16 -7.55
CA ASP A 374 -14.46 -41.51 -6.52
C ASP A 374 -14.75 -40.41 -5.49
N ILE A 375 -14.44 -39.15 -5.83
CA ILE A 375 -14.58 -38.01 -4.91
C ILE A 375 -15.74 -37.08 -5.32
N PRO A 376 -16.73 -36.84 -4.42
CA PRO A 376 -17.88 -36.01 -4.73
C PRO A 376 -17.64 -34.52 -4.55
N ASN A 377 -16.72 -34.13 -3.66
CA ASN A 377 -16.44 -32.74 -3.30
C ASN A 377 -15.05 -32.37 -3.78
N LEU A 378 -14.99 -31.67 -4.90
CA LEU A 378 -13.74 -31.23 -5.52
C LEU A 378 -13.60 -29.73 -5.30
N LYS A 379 -12.36 -29.25 -5.13
CA LYS A 379 -12.10 -27.84 -4.86
C LYS A 379 -10.76 -27.41 -5.43
N VAL A 380 -10.77 -26.26 -6.09
CA VAL A 380 -9.55 -25.52 -6.42
C VAL A 380 -9.49 -24.32 -5.50
N SER A 381 -8.36 -24.13 -4.83
CA SER A 381 -8.05 -22.93 -4.06
C SER A 381 -6.78 -22.29 -4.61
N LEU A 382 -6.72 -20.97 -4.52
CA LEU A 382 -5.61 -20.16 -4.99
C LEU A 382 -5.33 -19.07 -3.95
N VAL A 383 -4.05 -18.87 -3.63
CA VAL A 383 -3.60 -17.69 -2.91
C VAL A 383 -2.49 -17.02 -3.72
N PRO A 384 -2.66 -15.78 -4.20
CA PRO A 384 -1.62 -15.05 -4.90
C PRO A 384 -0.61 -14.46 -3.91
N TYR A 385 0.64 -14.34 -4.32
CA TYR A 385 1.73 -13.73 -3.57
C TYR A 385 2.53 -12.80 -4.48
N ASN A 386 2.94 -11.62 -4.00
CA ASN A 386 3.89 -10.79 -4.75
C ASN A 386 5.33 -11.33 -4.59
N MET A 387 6.31 -10.68 -5.25
CA MET A 387 7.74 -11.03 -5.11
C MET A 387 8.28 -10.89 -3.69
N LEU A 388 7.59 -10.13 -2.84
CA LEU A 388 7.94 -9.86 -1.45
C LEU A 388 7.32 -10.88 -0.49
N ARG A 389 6.67 -11.93 -1.05
CA ARG A 389 5.87 -12.92 -0.32
C ARG A 389 4.69 -12.31 0.46
N ALA A 390 4.25 -11.11 0.10
CA ALA A 390 3.01 -10.55 0.62
C ALA A 390 1.83 -11.37 0.09
N ARG A 391 0.96 -11.81 0.98
CA ARG A 391 -0.13 -12.76 0.73
C ARG A 391 -1.42 -12.04 0.32
N GLY A 392 -1.95 -12.37 -0.83
CA GLY A 392 -3.27 -11.88 -1.26
C GLY A 392 -4.44 -12.64 -0.63
N ASP A 393 -5.64 -12.32 -1.11
CA ASP A 393 -6.86 -12.98 -0.67
C ASP A 393 -6.96 -14.41 -1.22
N SER A 394 -7.54 -15.31 -0.42
CA SER A 394 -7.77 -16.68 -0.87
C SER A 394 -9.01 -16.75 -1.76
N LEU A 395 -8.81 -17.28 -2.97
CA LEU A 395 -9.85 -17.54 -3.94
C LEU A 395 -10.12 -19.04 -4.00
N HIS A 396 -11.36 -19.43 -4.31
CA HIS A 396 -11.67 -20.84 -4.51
C HIS A 396 -12.85 -21.05 -5.45
N ILE A 397 -12.83 -22.19 -6.13
CA ILE A 397 -13.95 -22.71 -6.92
C ILE A 397 -14.31 -24.08 -6.35
N ILE A 398 -15.58 -24.24 -5.98
CA ILE A 398 -16.15 -25.55 -5.65
C ILE A 398 -16.54 -26.22 -6.97
N VAL A 399 -16.05 -27.43 -7.18
CA VAL A 399 -16.24 -28.19 -8.40
C VAL A 399 -17.17 -29.36 -8.10
N ASN A 400 -18.32 -29.39 -8.78
CA ASN A 400 -19.33 -30.42 -8.57
C ASN A 400 -19.14 -31.54 -9.60
N LYS A 401 -19.03 -32.78 -9.12
CA LYS A 401 -19.07 -33.93 -10.00
C LYS A 401 -20.51 -34.21 -10.42
N GLN A 402 -20.77 -34.26 -11.74
CA GLN A 402 -22.08 -34.59 -12.28
C GLN A 402 -22.04 -35.88 -13.09
N ASP A 403 -22.94 -36.81 -12.76
CA ASP A 403 -23.17 -37.99 -13.57
C ASP A 403 -23.59 -37.65 -15.00
N VAL A 404 -23.01 -38.38 -15.94
CA VAL A 404 -23.45 -38.37 -17.33
C VAL A 404 -24.79 -39.08 -17.45
N LYS A 405 -25.75 -38.38 -18.05
CA LYS A 405 -27.09 -38.93 -18.34
C LYS A 405 -27.52 -38.56 -19.75
N THR A 406 -28.17 -39.48 -20.44
CA THR A 406 -28.90 -39.15 -21.66
C THR A 406 -30.24 -38.53 -21.30
N ASN A 407 -30.51 -37.32 -21.79
CA ASN A 407 -31.80 -36.65 -21.63
C ASN A 407 -32.48 -36.53 -22.99
N THR A 408 -33.49 -37.36 -23.22
CA THR A 408 -34.18 -37.48 -24.50
C THR A 408 -35.48 -36.68 -24.46
N TRP A 409 -35.71 -35.87 -25.49
CA TRP A 409 -36.96 -35.16 -25.69
C TRP A 409 -38.05 -36.11 -26.20
N SER A 410 -39.22 -36.14 -25.55
CA SER A 410 -40.37 -36.97 -25.95
C SER A 410 -41.50 -36.20 -26.64
N GLY A 411 -41.53 -34.87 -26.51
CA GLY A 411 -42.62 -34.05 -27.03
C GLY A 411 -42.68 -33.99 -28.56
N GLU A 412 -43.87 -33.75 -29.10
CA GLU A 412 -44.03 -33.49 -30.55
C GLU A 412 -43.68 -32.03 -30.88
N ASN A 413 -44.35 -31.06 -30.26
CA ASN A 413 -44.01 -29.64 -30.33
C ASN A 413 -44.00 -29.06 -28.92
N GLY A 414 -42.94 -28.36 -28.53
CA GLY A 414 -42.83 -27.82 -27.18
C GLY A 414 -41.70 -26.85 -26.97
N LEU A 415 -41.60 -26.38 -25.73
CA LEU A 415 -40.53 -25.51 -25.27
C LEU A 415 -39.48 -26.35 -24.55
N TRP A 416 -38.21 -25.98 -24.68
CA TRP A 416 -37.10 -26.59 -23.94
C TRP A 416 -37.34 -26.62 -22.42
N THR A 417 -38.13 -25.69 -21.92
CA THR A 417 -38.52 -25.56 -20.52
C THR A 417 -39.59 -26.56 -20.06
N ASP A 418 -40.16 -27.36 -20.96
CA ASP A 418 -41.23 -28.31 -20.66
C ASP A 418 -40.65 -29.57 -20.00
N ILE A 419 -40.41 -29.48 -18.69
CA ILE A 419 -39.75 -30.52 -17.88
C ILE A 419 -40.37 -31.92 -18.04
N ALA A 420 -41.70 -32.00 -18.22
CA ALA A 420 -42.41 -33.27 -18.35
C ALA A 420 -42.07 -34.05 -19.64
N GLU A 421 -41.55 -33.35 -20.64
CA GLU A 421 -41.20 -33.92 -21.95
C GLU A 421 -39.72 -34.35 -22.05
N TRP A 422 -38.98 -34.22 -20.95
CA TRP A 422 -37.60 -34.70 -20.85
C TRP A 422 -37.56 -36.05 -20.13
N SER A 423 -36.81 -37.01 -20.67
CA SER A 423 -36.71 -38.36 -20.10
C SER A 423 -36.15 -38.40 -18.67
N GLN A 424 -35.36 -37.38 -18.28
CA GLN A 424 -34.85 -37.24 -16.91
C GLN A 424 -35.82 -36.49 -15.98
N LEU A 425 -36.98 -36.06 -16.47
CA LEU A 425 -37.97 -35.24 -15.75
C LEU A 425 -37.35 -33.98 -15.14
N ARG A 426 -36.38 -33.41 -15.85
CA ARG A 426 -35.67 -32.17 -15.54
C ARG A 426 -35.09 -31.58 -16.82
N LEU A 427 -34.77 -30.30 -16.78
CA LEU A 427 -34.03 -29.65 -17.86
C LEU A 427 -32.64 -30.31 -18.04
N PRO A 428 -32.12 -30.33 -19.29
CA PRO A 428 -30.75 -30.71 -19.56
C PRO A 428 -29.74 -29.94 -18.70
N ARG A 429 -28.73 -30.64 -18.19
CA ARG A 429 -27.64 -30.13 -17.35
C ARG A 429 -26.29 -30.28 -18.07
N TYR A 430 -25.26 -29.72 -17.44
CA TYR A 430 -23.88 -29.66 -17.96
C TYR A 430 -23.37 -30.99 -18.55
N CYS A 431 -23.51 -32.11 -17.84
CA CYS A 431 -23.04 -33.43 -18.30
C CYS A 431 -24.07 -34.27 -19.06
N ASP A 432 -25.20 -33.69 -19.49
CA ASP A 432 -26.20 -34.46 -20.20
C ASP A 432 -25.91 -34.55 -21.70
N ASP A 433 -26.14 -35.74 -22.25
CA ASP A 433 -26.26 -35.95 -23.69
C ASP A 433 -27.71 -35.73 -24.09
N VAL A 434 -27.98 -34.63 -24.81
CA VAL A 434 -29.32 -34.28 -25.25
C VAL A 434 -29.64 -34.95 -26.56
N ILE A 435 -30.74 -35.71 -26.60
CA ILE A 435 -31.21 -36.38 -27.81
C ILE A 435 -32.58 -35.83 -28.18
N ILE A 436 -32.72 -35.33 -29.41
CA ILE A 436 -33.99 -34.94 -30.01
C ILE A 436 -34.31 -35.95 -31.13
N PRO A 437 -35.07 -37.01 -30.81
CA PRO A 437 -35.26 -38.14 -31.71
C PRO A 437 -36.23 -37.82 -32.85
N THR A 438 -36.28 -38.74 -33.81
CA THR A 438 -37.29 -38.76 -34.86
C THR A 438 -38.56 -39.41 -34.31
N ASN A 439 -39.64 -38.66 -34.21
CA ASN A 439 -40.98 -39.24 -34.03
C ASN A 439 -41.69 -39.32 -35.39
N SER A 440 -42.84 -39.97 -35.46
CA SER A 440 -43.65 -40.13 -36.68
C SER A 440 -44.18 -38.82 -37.29
N LEU A 441 -43.89 -37.67 -36.65
CA LEU A 441 -44.22 -36.30 -37.06
C LEU A 441 -42.98 -35.42 -36.87
N THR A 442 -42.89 -34.30 -37.59
CA THR A 442 -41.78 -33.33 -37.46
C THR A 442 -41.77 -32.75 -36.05
N ASN A 443 -40.75 -33.08 -35.24
CA ASN A 443 -40.64 -32.58 -33.87
C ASN A 443 -40.09 -31.15 -33.87
N VAL A 444 -40.81 -30.17 -33.30
CA VAL A 444 -40.30 -28.79 -33.15
C VAL A 444 -40.05 -28.48 -31.68
N LEU A 445 -38.78 -28.39 -31.28
CA LEU A 445 -38.36 -27.95 -29.96
C LEU A 445 -37.88 -26.50 -30.03
N THR A 446 -38.48 -25.62 -29.25
CA THR A 446 -38.07 -24.20 -29.21
C THR A 446 -37.39 -23.88 -27.89
N LEU A 447 -36.15 -23.35 -27.96
CA LEU A 447 -35.49 -22.66 -26.87
C LEU A 447 -36.12 -21.26 -26.75
N PRO A 448 -36.85 -20.94 -25.67
CA PRO A 448 -37.49 -19.63 -25.49
C PRO A 448 -36.45 -18.49 -25.42
N PRO A 449 -36.81 -17.22 -25.64
CA PRO A 449 -35.90 -16.07 -25.51
C PRO A 449 -35.25 -15.99 -24.12
N ASN A 450 -34.00 -15.51 -24.09
CA ASN A 450 -33.18 -15.35 -22.87
C ASN A 450 -32.93 -16.64 -22.07
N VAL A 451 -32.96 -17.80 -22.72
CA VAL A 451 -32.63 -19.10 -22.10
C VAL A 451 -31.20 -19.48 -22.47
N GLN A 452 -30.38 -19.76 -21.46
CA GLN A 452 -29.01 -20.24 -21.62
C GLN A 452 -28.96 -21.68 -21.09
N SER A 453 -28.44 -22.60 -21.89
CA SER A 453 -28.26 -23.99 -21.50
C SER A 453 -26.83 -24.41 -21.80
N VAL A 454 -26.23 -25.18 -20.89
CA VAL A 454 -24.91 -25.78 -21.10
C VAL A 454 -25.09 -27.28 -20.97
N VAL A 455 -24.63 -28.02 -21.98
CA VAL A 455 -24.79 -29.47 -22.08
C VAL A 455 -23.53 -30.06 -22.68
N ARG A 456 -23.36 -31.37 -22.52
CA ARG A 456 -22.18 -32.08 -23.03
C ARG A 456 -22.29 -32.32 -24.52
N SER A 457 -23.48 -32.70 -24.99
CA SER A 457 -23.73 -32.93 -26.41
C SER A 457 -25.18 -32.68 -26.77
N VAL A 458 -25.43 -32.38 -28.04
CA VAL A 458 -26.78 -32.28 -28.60
C VAL A 458 -26.83 -33.04 -29.92
N SER A 459 -27.70 -34.04 -29.98
CA SER A 459 -27.99 -34.82 -31.19
C SER A 459 -29.42 -34.54 -31.65
N VAL A 460 -29.57 -33.93 -32.83
CA VAL A 460 -30.86 -33.64 -33.45
C VAL A 460 -31.06 -34.55 -34.66
N SER A 461 -32.16 -35.29 -34.69
CA SER A 461 -32.49 -36.16 -35.82
C SER A 461 -32.82 -35.37 -37.09
N GLU A 462 -32.67 -35.99 -38.27
CA GLU A 462 -32.91 -35.35 -39.57
C GLU A 462 -34.35 -34.82 -39.78
N GLN A 463 -35.33 -35.28 -38.99
CA GLN A 463 -36.73 -34.84 -39.08
C GLN A 463 -37.17 -34.03 -37.84
N ALA A 464 -36.24 -33.62 -37.00
CA ALA A 464 -36.49 -32.72 -35.87
C ALA A 464 -35.92 -31.32 -36.15
N LEU A 465 -36.58 -30.30 -35.60
CA LEU A 465 -36.20 -28.90 -35.71
C LEU A 465 -35.98 -28.33 -34.31
N LEU A 466 -34.76 -27.90 -34.02
CA LEU A 466 -34.42 -27.15 -32.82
C LEU A 466 -34.33 -25.65 -33.16
N ILE A 467 -35.25 -24.86 -32.61
CA ILE A 467 -35.32 -23.41 -32.83
C ILE A 467 -34.71 -22.71 -31.61
N ILE A 468 -33.64 -21.95 -31.79
CA ILE A 468 -33.07 -21.12 -30.72
C ILE A 468 -33.56 -19.69 -30.90
N SER A 469 -34.37 -19.20 -29.96
CA SER A 469 -34.91 -17.84 -30.00
C SER A 469 -33.82 -16.78 -29.76
N ASN A 470 -34.12 -15.53 -30.11
CA ASN A 470 -33.20 -14.41 -29.91
C ASN A 470 -32.83 -14.24 -28.43
N GLY A 471 -31.55 -13.97 -28.15
CA GLY A 471 -31.02 -13.83 -26.80
C GLY A 471 -30.78 -15.16 -26.06
N SER A 472 -30.95 -16.31 -26.72
CA SER A 472 -30.79 -17.64 -26.14
C SER A 472 -29.62 -18.41 -26.73
N SER A 473 -29.05 -19.35 -26.00
CA SER A 473 -27.98 -20.21 -26.51
C SER A 473 -27.97 -21.59 -25.85
N ILE A 474 -27.38 -22.55 -26.58
CA ILE A 474 -26.96 -23.84 -26.03
C ILE A 474 -25.45 -23.92 -26.26
N THR A 475 -24.68 -23.89 -25.17
CA THR A 475 -23.23 -24.08 -25.21
C THR A 475 -22.91 -25.55 -25.07
N ILE A 476 -22.12 -26.08 -26.00
CA ILE A 476 -21.62 -27.45 -25.96
C ILE A 476 -20.18 -27.39 -25.42
N LYS A 477 -19.93 -28.07 -24.30
CA LYS A 477 -18.58 -28.25 -23.74
C LYS A 477 -18.15 -29.69 -24.06
N ASP A 478 -17.35 -29.85 -25.11
CA ASP A 478 -16.92 -31.16 -25.62
C ASP A 478 -15.87 -31.81 -24.70
N LYS A 479 -15.74 -33.13 -24.82
CA LYS A 479 -15.03 -34.02 -23.89
C LYS A 479 -13.51 -34.03 -24.10
N ASP A 480 -13.03 -33.60 -25.26
CA ASP A 480 -11.71 -34.01 -25.77
C ASP A 480 -10.78 -32.86 -26.21
N THR A 481 -11.11 -31.58 -25.99
CA THR A 481 -10.22 -30.46 -26.38
C THR A 481 -10.15 -29.34 -25.35
N GLU A 482 -8.95 -28.76 -25.22
CA GLU A 482 -8.67 -27.47 -24.55
C GLU A 482 -9.33 -26.25 -25.25
N GLU A 483 -10.26 -26.46 -26.19
CA GLU A 483 -10.99 -25.41 -26.93
C GLU A 483 -12.50 -25.51 -26.75
#